data_AF-A0A2E3K3H3-F1
#
_entry.id   AF-A0A2E3K3H3-F1
#
_cell.length_a   1.000
_cell.length_b   1.000
_cell.length_c   1.000
_cell.angle_alpha   90.00
_cell.angle_beta   90.00
_cell.angle_gamma   90.00
#
_symmetry.space_group_name_H-M   'P 1'
#
loop_
_entity.id
_entity.type
_entity.pdbx_description
1 polymer ?
#
loop_
_entity_poly.entity_id
_entity_poly.type
_entity_poly.pdbx_seq_one_letter_code
_entity_poly.pdbx_strand_id
1 'polypeptide(L)' 'MNKLDTDQLQFVEIIAKLLNDHELFKEEYSSDDFERVVIWLKKLRAQIDITIETLGDNAS' A
#
# COMPACT_ATOMS: atom_id res chain seq x y z
N MET A 1 -0.59 12.10 -20.01
CA MET A 1 -0.87 11.16 -18.90
C MET A 1 -1.03 9.79 -19.52
N ASN A 2 -0.04 8.91 -19.37
CA ASN A 2 -0.18 7.53 -19.86
C ASN A 2 -1.27 6.84 -19.02
N LYS A 3 -2.19 6.14 -19.68
CA LYS A 3 -3.18 5.31 -18.98
C LYS A 3 -2.45 4.21 -18.21
N LEU A 4 -2.90 3.95 -16.99
CA LEU A 4 -2.43 2.81 -16.22
C LEU A 4 -2.81 1.51 -16.94
N ASP A 5 -1.93 0.52 -16.89
CA ASP A 5 -2.25 -0.84 -17.35
C ASP A 5 -3.12 -1.59 -16.33
N THR A 6 -3.58 -2.78 -16.69
CA THR A 6 -4.50 -3.59 -15.87
C THR A 6 -3.91 -3.94 -14.51
N ASP A 7 -2.62 -4.27 -14.45
CA ASP A 7 -1.96 -4.67 -13.20
C ASP A 7 -1.80 -3.45 -12.28
N GLN A 8 -1.46 -2.30 -12.85
CA GLN A 8 -1.40 -1.03 -12.13
C GLN A 8 -2.77 -0.62 -11.58
N LEU A 9 -3.85 -0.82 -12.34
CA LEU A 9 -5.21 -0.55 -11.89
C LEU A 9 -5.61 -1.44 -10.71
N GLN A 10 -5.34 -2.75 -10.81
CA GLN A 10 -5.60 -3.69 -9.70
C GLN A 10 -4.80 -3.32 -8.45
N PHE A 11 -3.54 -2.92 -8.62
CA PHE A 11 -2.71 -2.46 -7.50
C PHE A 11 -3.30 -1.22 -6.83
N VAL A 12 -3.74 -0.23 -7.61
CA VAL A 12 -4.40 0.97 -7.09
C VAL A 12 -5.68 0.63 -6.33
N GLU A 13 -6.50 -0.30 -6.83
CA GLU A 13 -7.70 -0.77 -6.14
C GLU A 13 -7.40 -1.42 -4.79
N ILE A 14 -6.37 -2.28 -4.72
CA ILE A 14 -5.93 -2.91 -3.48
C ILE A 14 -5.48 -1.86 -2.47
N ILE A 15 -4.65 -0.90 -2.88
CA ILE A 15 -4.18 0.17 -2.00
C ILE A 15 -5.34 1.04 -1.52
N ALA A 16 -6.27 1.42 -2.40
CA ALA A 16 -7.44 2.21 -2.03
C ALA A 16 -8.30 1.50 -0.98
N LYS A 17 -8.53 0.18 -1.15
CA LYS A 17 -9.25 -0.64 -0.18
C LYS A 17 -8.54 -0.67 1.18
N LEU A 18 -7.22 -0.91 1.19
CA LEU A 18 -6.46 -0.95 2.44
C LEU A 18 -6.47 0.42 3.15
N LEU A 19 -6.32 1.52 2.42
CA LEU A 19 -6.39 2.86 3.01
C LEU A 19 -7.76 3.14 3.64
N ASN A 20 -8.84 2.68 3.01
CA ASN A 20 -10.19 2.76 3.57
C ASN A 20 -10.32 1.89 4.84
N ASP A 21 -9.89 0.63 4.78
CA ASP A 21 -10.00 -0.33 5.89
C ASP A 21 -9.19 0.10 7.12
N HIS A 22 -8.10 0.86 6.92
CA HIS A 22 -7.26 1.41 7.98
C HIS A 22 -7.63 2.85 8.39
N GLU A 23 -8.78 3.37 7.96
CA GLU A 23 -9.26 4.74 8.26
C GLU A 23 -8.28 5.86 7.86
N LEU A 24 -7.42 5.58 6.89
CA LEU A 24 -6.44 6.50 6.31
C LEU A 24 -6.99 7.26 5.11
N PHE A 25 -8.09 6.79 4.53
CA PHE A 25 -8.84 7.53 3.52
C PHE A 25 -9.56 8.71 4.17
N LYS A 26 -9.23 9.93 3.73
CA LYS A 26 -9.81 11.19 4.23
C LYS A 26 -10.42 11.96 3.06
N GLU A 27 -11.53 12.65 3.31
CA GLU A 27 -12.14 13.54 2.32
C GLU A 27 -11.21 14.71 1.97
N GLU A 28 -10.53 15.26 2.98
CA GLU A 28 -9.48 16.26 2.83
C GLU A 28 -8.22 15.81 3.58
N TYR A 29 -7.08 15.86 2.89
CA TYR A 29 -5.79 15.51 3.48
C TYR A 29 -5.08 16.77 3.98
N SER A 30 -4.75 16.79 5.27
CA SER A 30 -3.76 17.72 5.82
C SER A 30 -2.33 17.21 5.57
N SER A 31 -1.33 18.08 5.75
CA SER A 31 0.09 17.68 5.70
C SER A 31 0.41 16.52 6.66
N ASP A 32 -0.17 16.54 7.85
CA ASP A 32 0.03 15.49 8.86
C ASP A 32 -0.64 14.18 8.43
N ASP A 33 -1.79 14.23 7.77
CA ASP A 33 -2.44 13.03 7.21
C ASP A 33 -1.61 12.42 6.09
N PHE A 34 -1.01 13.25 5.22
CA PHE A 34 -0.08 12.76 4.20
C PHE A 34 1.13 12.07 4.83
N GLU A 35 1.72 12.67 5.87
CA GLU A 35 2.85 12.05 6.57
C GLU A 35 2.45 10.69 7.17
N ARG A 36 1.27 10.60 7.79
CA ARG A 36 0.74 9.35 8.36
C ARG A 36 0.54 8.27 7.29
N VAL A 37 -0.04 8.62 6.14
CA VAL A 37 -0.19 7.68 5.01
C VAL A 37 1.16 7.20 4.51
N VAL A 38 2.12 8.10 4.32
CA VAL A 38 3.47 7.74 3.86
C VAL A 38 4.17 6.81 4.85
N ILE A 39 4.08 7.09 6.16
CA ILE A 39 4.62 6.22 7.20
C ILE A 39 3.96 4.84 7.16
N TRP A 40 2.64 4.79 7.00
CA TRP A 40 1.90 3.53 6.91
C TRP A 40 2.30 2.72 5.67
N LEU A 41 2.41 3.35 4.50
CA LEU A 41 2.86 2.69 3.27
C LEU A 41 4.28 2.12 3.39
N LYS A 42 5.19 2.85 4.05
CA LYS A 42 6.55 2.34 4.33
C LYS A 42 6.53 1.09 5.21
N LYS A 43 5.66 1.05 6.23
CA LYS A 43 5.49 -0.12 7.10
C LYS A 43 4.88 -1.31 6.33
N LEU A 44 3.86 -1.07 5.52
CA LEU A 44 3.25 -2.10 4.68
C LEU A 44 4.30 -2.73 3.75
N ARG A 45 5.11 -1.91 3.08
CA ARG A 45 6.20 -2.40 2.24
C ARG A 45 7.15 -3.33 3.00
N ALA A 46 7.61 -2.91 4.17
CA ALA A 46 8.51 -3.73 4.98
C ALA A 46 7.89 -5.08 5.38
N GLN A 47 6.59 -5.11 5.70
CA GLN A 47 5.87 -6.35 5.98
C GLN A 47 5.76 -7.27 4.76
N ILE A 48 5.53 -6.69 3.57
CA ILE A 48 5.51 -7.44 2.30
C ILE A 48 6.88 -8.04 2.04
N ASP A 49 7.95 -7.26 2.18
CA ASP A 49 9.33 -7.72 1.97
C ASP A 49 9.65 -8.92 2.90
N ILE A 50 9.36 -8.81 4.20
CA ILE A 50 9.51 -9.90 5.18
C ILE A 50 8.69 -11.14 4.79
N THR A 51 7.46 -10.94 4.31
CA THR A 51 6.58 -12.04 3.92
C THR A 51 7.12 -12.78 2.70
N ILE A 52 7.62 -12.05 1.70
CA ILE A 52 8.24 -12.62 0.51
C ILE A 52 9.48 -13.43 0.88
N GLU A 53 10.37 -12.88 1.72
CA GLU A 53 11.55 -13.58 2.24
C GLU A 53 11.15 -14.88 2.94
N THR A 54 10.17 -14.81 3.85
CA THR A 54 9.67 -15.98 4.59
C THR A 54 9.08 -17.04 3.66
N LEU A 55 8.31 -16.65 2.65
CA LEU A 55 7.73 -17.59 1.69
C LEU A 55 8.79 -18.22 0.77
N GLY A 56 9.82 -17.45 0.40
CA GLY A 56 10.97 -17.94 -0.37
C GLY A 56 11.80 -18.96 0.41
N ASP A 57 12.05 -18.70 1.69
CA ASP A 57 12.77 -19.62 2.59
C ASP A 57 11.99 -20.93 2.82
N ASN A 58 10.65 -20.87 2.85
CA ASN A 58 9.80 -22.07 2.98
C ASN A 58 9.61 -22.85 1.66
N ALA A 59 10.03 -22.28 0.53
CA ALA A 59 9.97 -22.94 -0.79
C ALA A 59 11.29 -23.64 -1.16
N SER A 60 12.30 -23.58 -0.28
CA SER A 60 13.65 -24.15 -0.44
C SER A 60 13.83 -25.43 0.40
#